data_AF-A0A1H2TEM7-F1
#
_entry.id   AF-A0A1H2TEM7-F1
#
_cell.length_a   1.000
_cell.length_b   1.000
_cell.length_c   1.000
_cell.angle_alpha   90.00
_cell.angle_beta   90.00
_cell.angle_gamma   90.00
#
_symmetry.space_group_name_H-M   'P 1'
#
loop_
_entity.id
_entity.type
_entity.pdbx_description
1 polymer ?
#
loop_
_entity_poly.entity_id
_entity_poly.type
_entity_poly.pdbx_seq_one_letter_code
_entity_poly.pdbx_strand_id
1 'polypeptide(L)'
;MRKLWIWPLCCILLLTAGCGTVQSDSTNTMPANHTVSSDGLNQSASRSANERSVDPHLYQVCETIYHGVSKTIAENRNVSYDTQLETITDLGTRSAPNSPNGILFEQAEAVVTIEDAINGEGAPASAYSKLQTALDALKNSLQKYRPTA
;
A
#
# COMPACT_ATOMS: atom_id res chain seq x y z
N MET A 1 8.56 -39.10 -27.00
CA MET A 1 8.60 -38.16 -28.14
C MET A 1 8.35 -36.75 -27.59
N ARG A 2 9.33 -35.86 -27.72
CA ARG A 2 9.36 -34.51 -27.13
C ARG A 2 8.67 -33.52 -28.06
N LYS A 3 7.81 -32.64 -27.55
CA LYS A 3 7.34 -31.44 -28.25
C LYS A 3 7.81 -30.20 -27.47
N LEU A 4 8.90 -29.60 -27.95
CA LEU A 4 9.30 -28.23 -27.67
C LEU A 4 8.55 -27.32 -28.64
N TRP A 5 7.88 -26.28 -28.16
CA TRP A 5 7.36 -25.22 -29.01
C TRP A 5 7.94 -23.87 -28.60
N ILE A 6 8.48 -23.22 -29.62
CA ILE A 6 9.38 -22.08 -29.66
C ILE A 6 8.61 -20.77 -29.43
N TRP A 7 9.14 -19.91 -28.56
CA TRP A 7 8.77 -18.49 -28.48
C TRP A 7 9.41 -17.71 -29.64
N PRO A 8 8.69 -16.78 -30.31
CA PRO A 8 9.34 -15.76 -31.09
C PRO A 8 9.59 -14.51 -30.23
N LEU A 9 10.87 -14.23 -30.03
CA LEU A 9 11.37 -12.86 -29.93
C LEU A 9 10.87 -12.07 -31.15
N CYS A 10 10.35 -10.86 -30.92
CA CYS A 10 10.34 -9.82 -31.94
C CYS A 10 10.75 -8.49 -31.31
N CYS A 11 11.94 -8.03 -31.69
CA CYS A 11 12.45 -6.68 -31.48
C CYS A 11 11.53 -5.66 -32.18
N ILE A 12 11.43 -4.43 -31.66
CA ILE A 12 11.93 -3.20 -32.28
C ILE A 12 11.48 -1.96 -31.48
N LEU A 13 12.50 -1.18 -31.11
CA LEU A 13 12.57 0.24 -30.79
C LEU A 13 11.45 1.15 -31.34
N LEU A 14 11.01 2.11 -30.53
CA LEU A 14 10.73 3.48 -30.98
C LEU A 14 10.90 4.46 -29.81
N LEU A 15 11.93 5.31 -29.94
CA LEU A 15 12.12 6.54 -29.17
C LEU A 15 10.98 7.51 -29.49
N THR A 16 10.40 8.15 -28.47
CA THR A 16 9.84 9.50 -28.60
C THR A 16 10.42 10.39 -27.53
N ALA A 17 11.40 11.19 -27.97
CA ALA A 17 11.80 12.42 -27.30
C ALA A 17 10.64 13.43 -27.35
N GLY A 18 10.44 14.17 -26.27
CA GLY A 18 9.43 15.22 -26.17
C GLY A 18 9.72 16.15 -25.01
N CYS A 19 10.83 16.90 -25.12
CA CYS A 19 11.11 18.07 -24.31
C CYS A 19 10.22 19.22 -24.84
N GLY A 20 9.40 19.80 -23.97
CA GLY A 20 8.58 20.97 -24.29
C GLY A 20 8.73 22.01 -23.18
N THR A 21 9.76 22.85 -23.31
CA THR A 21 9.91 24.11 -22.58
C THR A 21 8.96 25.15 -23.16
N VAL A 22 8.20 25.85 -22.31
CA VAL A 22 7.52 27.09 -22.70
C VAL A 22 8.22 28.23 -21.97
N GLN A 23 8.96 29.02 -22.74
CA GLN A 23 9.61 30.26 -22.32
C GLN A 23 8.74 31.44 -22.77
N SER A 24 8.49 32.38 -21.88
CA SER A 24 8.13 33.77 -22.23
C SER A 24 8.62 34.68 -21.11
N ASP A 25 9.79 35.28 -21.34
CA ASP A 25 10.22 36.57 -20.79
C ASP A 25 9.23 37.67 -21.24
N SER A 26 9.03 38.84 -20.61
CA SER A 26 9.78 39.61 -19.62
C SER A 26 8.85 40.73 -19.12
N THR A 27 9.09 41.28 -17.92
CA THR A 27 9.26 42.74 -17.64
C THR A 27 9.23 42.97 -16.12
N ASN A 28 10.37 43.44 -15.58
CA ASN A 28 10.51 43.94 -14.22
C ASN A 28 9.64 45.18 -13.98
N THR A 29 8.83 45.18 -12.93
CA THR A 29 8.51 46.36 -12.11
C THR A 29 8.06 45.89 -10.72
N MET A 30 8.83 46.22 -9.67
CA MET A 30 8.40 46.18 -8.25
C MET A 30 8.15 47.63 -7.78
N PRO A 31 7.56 47.90 -6.59
CA PRO A 31 6.61 47.14 -5.76
C PRO A 31 5.35 47.98 -5.40
N ALA A 32 4.24 47.34 -5.04
CA ALA A 32 3.15 48.02 -4.33
C ALA A 32 2.72 47.18 -3.13
N ASN A 33 3.19 47.61 -1.96
CA ASN A 33 2.68 47.20 -0.66
C ASN A 33 1.23 47.69 -0.55
N HIS A 34 0.27 46.76 -0.56
CA HIS A 34 -1.06 47.01 -0.01
C HIS A 34 -1.58 45.74 0.65
N THR A 35 -1.50 45.74 1.96
CA THR A 35 -2.31 44.94 2.86
C THR A 35 -3.80 45.17 2.54
N VAL A 36 -4.58 44.08 2.45
CA VAL A 36 -5.81 43.81 3.23
C VAL A 36 -6.75 42.84 2.48
N SER A 37 -7.10 41.78 3.22
CA SER A 37 -8.27 40.88 3.13
C SER A 37 -8.66 40.30 1.78
N SER A 38 -8.30 39.05 1.59
CA SER A 38 -9.10 38.10 0.80
C SER A 38 -9.88 37.23 1.76
N ASP A 39 -11.20 37.43 1.80
CA ASP A 39 -12.15 36.42 2.27
C ASP A 39 -11.88 35.10 1.55
N GLY A 40 -11.31 34.16 2.31
CA GLY A 40 -10.93 32.83 1.85
C GLY A 40 -10.97 31.84 3.00
N LEU A 41 -11.95 32.00 3.89
CA LEU A 41 -12.28 30.99 4.89
C LEU A 41 -12.85 29.76 4.17
N ASN A 42 -12.22 28.61 4.39
CA ASN A 42 -12.66 27.24 4.06
C ASN A 42 -12.08 26.57 2.80
N GLN A 43 -10.75 26.45 2.66
CA GLN A 43 -10.23 25.36 1.80
C GLN A 43 -8.91 24.69 2.18
N SER A 44 -8.33 25.00 3.34
CA SER A 44 -7.05 24.39 3.76
C SER A 44 -7.14 23.46 4.97
N ALA A 45 -8.30 23.30 5.61
CA ALA A 45 -8.46 22.41 6.77
C ALA A 45 -8.88 20.98 6.40
N SER A 46 -9.48 20.75 5.22
CA SER A 46 -10.05 19.45 4.86
C SER A 46 -9.05 18.47 4.25
N ARG A 47 -7.85 18.94 3.84
CA ARG A 47 -6.82 18.06 3.24
C ARG A 47 -6.01 17.30 4.29
N SER A 48 -5.84 17.86 5.49
CA SER A 48 -5.01 17.26 6.55
C SER A 48 -5.76 16.27 7.46
N ALA A 49 -7.10 16.25 7.44
CA ALA A 49 -7.88 15.27 8.19
C ALA A 49 -8.01 13.93 7.45
N ASN A 50 -8.03 13.96 6.11
CA ASN A 50 -8.22 12.76 5.28
C ASN A 50 -6.95 11.92 5.12
N GLU A 51 -5.76 12.51 5.32
CA GLU A 51 -4.47 11.79 5.24
C GLU A 51 -4.21 10.89 6.46
N ARG A 52 -4.98 11.04 7.55
CA ARG A 52 -4.85 10.21 8.77
C ARG A 52 -5.96 9.18 8.97
N SER A 53 -7.06 9.29 8.24
CA SER A 53 -8.19 8.39 8.43
C SER A 53 -7.97 7.09 7.66
N VAL A 54 -7.94 5.97 8.38
CA VAL A 54 -7.93 4.63 7.78
C VAL A 54 -9.35 4.29 7.35
N ASP A 55 -9.48 3.64 6.20
CA ASP A 55 -10.74 3.07 5.77
C ASP A 55 -11.20 1.97 6.76
N PRO A 56 -12.40 2.05 7.35
CA PRO A 56 -12.83 1.09 8.37
C PRO A 56 -12.87 -0.36 7.89
N HIS A 57 -13.19 -0.61 6.63
CA HIS A 57 -13.23 -1.96 6.07
C HIS A 57 -11.81 -2.51 5.92
N LEU A 58 -10.89 -1.70 5.39
CA LEU A 58 -9.47 -2.07 5.31
C LEU A 58 -8.90 -2.41 6.69
N TYR A 59 -9.15 -1.55 7.68
CA TYR A 59 -8.72 -1.79 9.06
C TYR A 59 -9.23 -3.13 9.59
N GLN A 60 -10.53 -3.39 9.46
CA GLN A 60 -11.16 -4.59 9.99
C GLN A 60 -10.63 -5.87 9.32
N VAL A 61 -10.36 -5.83 8.02
CA VAL A 61 -9.77 -6.96 7.30
C VAL A 61 -8.32 -7.18 7.72
N CYS A 62 -7.51 -6.13 7.85
CA CYS A 62 -6.14 -6.24 8.38
C CYS A 62 -6.13 -6.80 9.81
N GLU A 63 -7.06 -6.40 10.67
CA GLU A 63 -7.23 -6.95 12.02
C GLU A 63 -7.63 -8.43 11.99
N THR A 64 -8.52 -8.81 11.07
CA THR A 64 -8.93 -10.21 10.85
C THR A 64 -7.75 -11.08 10.41
N ILE A 65 -6.94 -10.60 9.46
CA ILE A 65 -5.73 -11.29 9.00
C ILE A 65 -4.74 -11.45 10.16
N TYR A 66 -4.45 -10.38 10.91
CA TYR A 66 -3.55 -10.43 12.06
C TYR A 66 -3.97 -11.49 13.09
N HIS A 67 -5.23 -11.46 13.53
CA HIS A 67 -5.73 -12.40 14.52
C HIS A 67 -5.85 -13.82 13.98
N GLY A 68 -6.29 -13.97 12.74
CA GLY A 68 -6.40 -15.25 12.06
C GLY A 68 -5.05 -15.94 11.98
N VAL A 69 -4.07 -15.30 11.35
CA VAL A 69 -2.73 -15.87 11.14
C VAL A 69 -2.03 -16.14 12.47
N SER A 70 -2.12 -15.22 13.44
CA SER A 70 -1.57 -15.44 14.78
C SER A 70 -2.15 -16.69 15.44
N LYS A 71 -3.46 -16.92 15.27
CA LYS A 71 -4.15 -18.10 15.81
C LYS A 71 -3.76 -19.39 15.07
N THR A 72 -3.69 -19.36 13.75
CA THR A 72 -3.37 -20.57 12.96
C THR A 72 -1.92 -21.02 13.16
N ILE A 73 -0.99 -20.09 13.36
CA ILE A 73 0.37 -20.43 13.81
C ILE A 73 0.34 -21.12 15.17
N ALA A 74 -0.37 -20.55 16.14
CA ALA A 74 -0.42 -21.11 17.50
C ALA A 74 -1.07 -22.51 17.55
N GLU A 75 -2.03 -22.76 16.66
CA GLU A 75 -2.78 -24.00 16.59
C GLU A 75 -2.23 -24.98 15.53
N ASN A 76 -1.16 -24.61 14.82
CA ASN A 76 -0.58 -25.36 13.71
C ASN A 76 -1.63 -25.79 12.67
N ARG A 77 -2.48 -24.85 12.25
CA ARG A 77 -3.53 -25.04 11.24
C ARG A 77 -3.14 -24.37 9.93
N ASN A 78 -3.48 -25.01 8.82
CA ASN A 78 -3.33 -24.44 7.47
C ASN A 78 -4.65 -23.78 7.05
N VAL A 79 -4.68 -22.46 6.97
CA VAL A 79 -5.85 -21.66 6.55
C VAL A 79 -5.34 -20.51 5.69
N SER A 80 -5.76 -20.45 4.43
CA SER A 80 -5.46 -19.31 3.56
C SER A 80 -6.29 -18.07 3.95
N TYR A 81 -5.66 -16.91 3.81
CA TYR A 81 -6.27 -15.60 4.03
C TYR A 81 -6.37 -14.76 2.74
N ASP A 82 -6.19 -15.41 1.58
CA ASP A 82 -6.23 -14.77 0.26
C ASP A 82 -7.55 -14.05 0.01
N THR A 83 -8.67 -14.68 0.35
CA THR A 83 -10.00 -14.10 0.15
C THR A 83 -10.17 -12.81 0.96
N GLN A 84 -9.68 -12.78 2.20
CA GLN A 84 -9.72 -11.58 3.03
C GLN A 84 -8.86 -10.49 2.39
N LEU A 85 -7.63 -10.81 1.98
CA LEU A 85 -6.75 -9.85 1.33
C LEU A 85 -7.35 -9.30 0.02
N GLU A 86 -7.97 -10.16 -0.79
CA GLU A 86 -8.63 -9.80 -2.05
C GLU A 86 -9.73 -8.75 -1.85
N THR A 87 -10.48 -8.82 -0.75
CA THR A 87 -11.54 -7.84 -0.46
C THR A 87 -11.04 -6.41 -0.30
N ILE A 88 -9.76 -6.23 0.05
CA ILE A 88 -9.15 -4.92 0.26
C ILE A 88 -8.09 -4.56 -0.79
N THR A 89 -7.80 -5.44 -1.74
CA THR A 89 -6.73 -5.22 -2.75
C THR A 89 -6.97 -3.95 -3.58
N ASP A 90 -8.16 -3.73 -4.11
CA ASP A 90 -8.47 -2.54 -4.92
C ASP A 90 -8.32 -1.23 -4.12
N LEU A 91 -8.65 -1.26 -2.83
CA LEU A 91 -8.49 -0.12 -1.93
C LEU A 91 -7.02 0.10 -1.52
N GLY A 92 -6.33 -0.98 -1.17
CA GLY A 92 -4.93 -0.97 -0.77
C GLY A 92 -4.00 -0.51 -1.89
N THR A 93 -4.17 -1.06 -3.10
CA THR A 93 -3.33 -0.75 -4.26
C THR A 93 -3.53 0.67 -4.82
N ARG A 94 -4.72 1.27 -4.63
CA ARG A 94 -4.96 2.68 -4.98
C ARG A 94 -4.52 3.67 -3.91
N SER A 95 -4.25 3.19 -2.70
CA SER A 95 -3.76 4.03 -1.60
C SER A 95 -2.29 4.39 -1.82
N ALA A 96 -1.88 5.59 -1.41
CA ALA A 96 -0.46 5.96 -1.46
C ALA A 96 0.35 5.02 -0.55
N PRO A 97 1.54 4.52 -0.94
CA PRO A 97 2.30 3.54 -0.16
C PRO A 97 2.62 3.97 1.27
N ASN A 98 2.81 5.27 1.49
CA ASN A 98 3.10 5.84 2.81
C ASN A 98 1.85 6.33 3.57
N SER A 99 0.65 6.14 3.02
CA SER A 99 -0.60 6.43 3.72
C SER A 99 -0.93 5.34 4.75
N PRO A 100 -1.74 5.63 5.79
CA PRO A 100 -2.18 4.62 6.74
C PRO A 100 -2.79 3.36 6.09
N ASN A 101 -3.62 3.53 5.06
CA ASN A 101 -4.22 2.44 4.29
C ASN A 101 -3.16 1.63 3.52
N GLY A 102 -2.22 2.31 2.84
CA GLY A 102 -1.15 1.66 2.09
C GLY A 102 -0.25 0.82 2.99
N ILE A 103 0.14 1.36 4.15
CA ILE A 103 1.00 0.67 5.13
C ILE A 103 0.30 -0.58 5.69
N LEU A 104 -0.98 -0.46 6.07
CA LEU A 104 -1.75 -1.59 6.59
C LEU A 104 -1.92 -2.69 5.53
N PHE A 105 -2.23 -2.30 4.29
CA PHE A 105 -2.36 -3.24 3.18
C PHE A 105 -1.05 -3.97 2.88
N GLU A 106 0.06 -3.25 2.69
CA GLU A 106 1.37 -3.84 2.40
C GLU A 106 1.80 -4.84 3.49
N GLN A 107 1.57 -4.49 4.75
CA GLN A 107 1.90 -5.39 5.86
C GLN A 107 0.99 -6.60 5.94
N ALA A 108 -0.31 -6.45 5.66
CA ALA A 108 -1.23 -7.58 5.58
C ALA A 108 -0.89 -8.51 4.41
N GLU A 109 -0.58 -7.96 3.24
CA GLU A 109 -0.11 -8.71 2.06
C GLU A 109 1.16 -9.50 2.37
N ALA A 110 2.13 -8.88 3.05
CA ALA A 110 3.35 -9.56 3.47
C ALA A 110 3.07 -10.73 4.43
N VAL A 111 2.15 -10.55 5.39
CA VAL A 111 1.74 -11.61 6.31
C VAL A 111 1.13 -12.79 5.55
N VAL A 112 0.16 -12.54 4.67
CA VAL A 112 -0.51 -13.59 3.87
C VAL A 112 0.49 -14.31 2.97
N THR A 113 1.30 -13.56 2.21
CA THR A 113 2.30 -14.12 1.29
C THR A 113 3.30 -15.06 1.99
N ILE A 114 3.75 -14.68 3.20
CA ILE A 114 4.69 -15.51 3.96
C ILE A 114 3.97 -16.73 4.56
N GLU A 115 2.73 -16.58 5.02
CA GLU A 115 1.92 -17.67 5.55
C GLU A 115 1.65 -18.75 4.48
N ASP A 116 1.27 -18.34 3.27
CA ASP A 116 1.09 -19.26 2.14
C ASP A 116 2.39 -19.96 1.77
N ALA A 117 3.52 -19.24 1.79
CA ALA A 117 4.83 -19.81 1.54
C ALA A 117 5.25 -20.83 2.61
N ILE A 118 4.80 -20.68 3.86
CA ILE A 118 5.04 -21.64 4.95
C ILE A 118 4.18 -22.90 4.77
N ASN A 119 2.93 -22.71 4.34
CA ASN A 119 2.01 -23.83 4.07
C ASN A 119 2.35 -24.61 2.79
N GLY A 120 3.21 -24.05 1.92
CA GLY A 120 3.81 -24.73 0.79
C GLY A 120 4.89 -25.76 1.17
N GLU A 121 5.18 -26.70 0.26
CA GLU A 121 6.19 -27.73 0.50
C GLU A 121 7.61 -27.15 0.54
N GLY A 122 8.37 -27.47 1.58
CA GLY A 122 9.80 -27.12 1.67
C GLY A 122 10.12 -25.72 2.23
N ALA A 123 9.19 -25.10 2.97
CA ALA A 123 9.44 -23.79 3.58
C ALA A 123 10.69 -23.81 4.50
N PRO A 124 11.61 -22.84 4.37
CA PRO A 124 12.78 -22.77 5.24
C PRO A 124 12.35 -22.42 6.67
N ALA A 125 13.09 -22.92 7.68
CA ALA A 125 12.80 -22.61 9.09
C ALA A 125 12.80 -21.09 9.40
N SER A 126 13.53 -20.29 8.61
CA SER A 126 13.53 -18.82 8.73
C SER A 126 12.21 -18.17 8.31
N ALA A 127 11.33 -18.87 7.59
CA ALA A 127 10.03 -18.34 7.17
C ALA A 127 9.14 -18.01 8.39
N TYR A 128 9.15 -18.84 9.43
CA TYR A 128 8.40 -18.57 10.67
C TYR A 128 8.88 -17.29 11.36
N SER A 129 10.19 -17.04 11.41
CA SER A 129 10.75 -15.81 11.98
C SER A 129 10.37 -14.57 11.14
N LYS A 130 10.34 -14.71 9.80
CA LYS A 130 9.87 -13.65 8.90
C LYS A 130 8.38 -13.37 9.09
N LEU A 131 7.56 -14.41 9.23
CA LEU A 131 6.13 -14.28 9.50
C LEU A 131 5.89 -13.55 10.82
N GLN A 132 6.64 -13.91 11.86
CA GLN A 132 6.53 -13.25 13.15
C GLN A 132 6.92 -11.76 13.08
N THR A 133 7.97 -11.43 12.32
CA THR A 133 8.37 -10.04 12.05
C THR A 133 7.26 -9.27 11.32
N ALA A 134 6.63 -9.90 10.31
CA ALA A 134 5.54 -9.29 9.55
C ALA A 134 4.29 -9.07 10.42
N LEU A 135 3.94 -10.04 11.28
CA LEU A 135 2.84 -9.91 12.24
C LEU A 135 3.08 -8.79 13.25
N ASP A 136 4.31 -8.65 13.76
CA ASP A 136 4.66 -7.57 14.68
C ASP A 136 4.55 -6.19 14.00
N ALA A 137 4.99 -6.08 12.74
CA ALA A 137 4.82 -4.86 11.95
C ALA A 137 3.33 -4.51 11.77
N LEU A 138 2.52 -5.49 11.34
CA LEU A 138 1.08 -5.32 11.15
C LEU A 138 0.38 -4.93 12.44
N LYS A 139 0.69 -5.60 13.56
CA LYS A 139 0.18 -5.27 14.90
C LYS A 139 0.48 -3.83 15.29
N ASN A 140 1.73 -3.38 15.10
CA ASN A 140 2.14 -2.03 15.45
C ASN A 140 1.39 -0.98 14.61
N SER A 141 1.17 -1.24 13.32
CA SER A 141 0.38 -0.34 12.48
C SER A 141 -1.11 -0.34 12.84
N LEU A 142 -1.70 -1.50 13.16
CA LEU A 142 -3.08 -1.61 13.64
C LEU A 142 -3.30 -0.83 14.94
N GLN A 143 -2.31 -0.85 15.84
CA GLN A 143 -2.34 -0.03 17.06
C GLN A 143 -2.19 1.46 16.77
N LYS A 144 -1.26 1.82 15.87
CA LYS A 144 -0.98 3.21 15.51
C LYS A 144 -2.14 3.89 14.79
N TYR A 145 -2.83 3.17 13.90
CA TYR A 145 -3.87 3.72 13.04
C TYR A 145 -5.28 3.28 13.43
N ARG A 146 -5.46 2.85 14.69
CA ARG A 146 -6.77 2.49 15.23
C ARG A 146 -7.76 3.64 15.02
N PRO A 147 -8.91 3.41 14.37
CA PRO A 147 -9.95 4.43 14.25
C PRO A 147 -10.37 4.91 15.63
N THR A 148 -10.26 6.22 15.89
CA THR A 148 -10.84 6.84 17.07
C THR A 148 -12.34 6.95 16.86
N ALA A 149 -13.12 6.31 17.74
CA ALA A 149 -14.59 6.32 17.73
C ALA A 149 -15.17 7.74 17.91
#